data_AF-A0A7K4INM4-F1
#
_entry.id   AF-A0A7K4INM4-F1
#
_cell.length_a   1.000
_cell.length_b   1.000
_cell.length_c   1.000
_cell.angle_alpha   90.00
_cell.angle_beta   90.00
_cell.angle_gamma   90.00
#
_symmetry.space_group_name_H-M   'P 1'
#
loop_
_entity.id
_entity.type
_entity.pdbx_description
1 polymer ?
#
loop_
_entity_poly.entity_id
_entity_poly.type
_entity_poly.pdbx_seq_one_letter_code
_entity_poly.pdbx_strand_id
1 'polypeptide(L)'
;MLFSEYLHEKAEESRHNETIGYLIVIIGAIFFVGGLLETVIKVESPEWFLIIPYHLTSHPYSLLGLTLTSIGMVLLSLGIVIAVHYARDRSWYMKEIQKAHLLEEQKLKIEKKVKSGLLNQMALKTKKKASLEKS
;
A
#
# COMPACT_ATOMS: atom_id res chain seq x y z
N MET A 1 -3.55 -5.23 23.87
CA MET A 1 -2.65 -4.24 23.25
C MET A 1 -1.76 -4.82 22.14
N LEU A 2 -1.54 -6.13 22.00
CA LEU A 2 -0.60 -6.70 21.01
C LEU A 2 -0.99 -6.63 19.51
N PHE A 3 -2.28 -6.63 19.15
CA PHE A 3 -2.68 -6.77 17.74
C PHE A 3 -2.62 -5.47 16.93
N SER A 4 -2.97 -4.34 17.55
CA SER A 4 -2.95 -3.04 16.87
C SER A 4 -1.52 -2.55 16.60
N GLU A 5 -0.60 -2.78 17.55
CA GLU A 5 0.83 -2.45 17.38
C GLU A 5 1.44 -3.29 16.24
N TYR A 6 1.14 -4.59 16.21
CA TYR A 6 1.55 -5.48 15.11
C TYR A 6 1.05 -5.01 13.74
N LEU A 7 -0.24 -4.67 13.63
CA LEU A 7 -0.80 -4.14 12.37
C LEU A 7 -0.16 -2.81 11.97
N HIS A 8 0.16 -1.96 12.94
CA HIS A 8 0.79 -0.67 12.66
C HIS A 8 2.23 -0.83 12.17
N GLU A 9 3.00 -1.71 12.80
CA GLU A 9 4.37 -2.05 12.40
C GLU A 9 4.39 -2.67 11.00
N LYS A 10 3.49 -3.62 10.71
CA LYS A 10 3.38 -4.21 9.37
C LYS A 10 2.94 -3.22 8.30
N ALA A 11 2.05 -2.27 8.62
CA ALA A 11 1.67 -1.22 7.69
C ALA A 11 2.83 -0.27 7.37
N GLU A 12 3.70 0.01 8.35
CA GLU A 12 4.89 0.84 8.18
C GLU A 12 5.99 0.13 7.39
N GLU A 13 6.24 -1.14 7.68
CA GLU A 13 7.14 -2.00 6.91
C GLU A 13 6.68 -2.11 5.45
N SER A 14 5.38 -2.31 5.23
CA SER A 14 4.79 -2.36 3.89
C SER A 14 4.94 -1.04 3.13
N ARG A 15 4.81 0.12 3.80
CA ARG A 15 5.09 1.44 3.20
C ARG A 15 6.54 1.61 2.79
N HIS A 16 7.48 1.12 3.60
CA HIS A 16 8.89 1.15 3.25
C HIS A 16 9.17 0.28 2.02
N ASN A 17 8.64 -0.95 2.01
CA ASN A 17 8.82 -1.88 0.89
C ASN A 17 8.14 -1.41 -0.41
N GLU A 18 6.99 -0.73 -0.31
CA GLU A 18 6.35 -0.03 -1.43
C GLU A 18 7.31 1.00 -2.04
N THR A 19 8.00 1.78 -1.19
CA THR A 19 8.98 2.78 -1.62
C THR A 19 10.18 2.14 -2.32
N ILE A 20 10.68 1.01 -1.80
CA ILE A 20 11.74 0.22 -2.47
C ILE A 20 11.25 -0.23 -3.86
N GLY A 21 10.00 -0.70 -3.97
CA GLY A 21 9.38 -1.03 -5.25
C GLY A 21 9.43 0.13 -6.24
N TYR A 22 9.06 1.34 -5.82
CA TYR A 22 9.16 2.53 -6.67
C TYR A 22 10.62 2.86 -7.07
N LEU A 23 11.58 2.73 -6.16
CA LEU A 23 13.00 2.94 -6.49
C LEU A 23 13.49 1.95 -7.56
N ILE A 24 13.09 0.68 -7.46
CA ILE A 24 13.40 -0.34 -8.48
C ILE A 24 12.79 0.05 -9.83
N VAL A 25 11.54 0.54 -9.86
CA VAL A 25 10.91 1.04 -11.08
C VAL A 25 11.68 2.21 -11.69
N ILE A 26 12.13 3.17 -10.87
CA ILE A 26 12.92 4.32 -11.36
C ILE A 26 14.23 3.85 -11.98
N ILE A 27 14.97 2.97 -11.30
CA ILE A 27 16.22 2.40 -11.81
C ILE A 27 15.97 1.62 -13.10
N GLY A 28 14.89 0.82 -13.14
CA GLY A 28 14.47 0.10 -14.34
C GLY A 28 14.17 1.02 -15.51
N ALA A 29 13.48 2.15 -15.26
CA ALA A 29 13.19 3.15 -16.28
C ALA A 29 14.46 3.80 -16.83
N ILE A 30 15.43 4.12 -15.96
CA ILE A 30 16.74 4.67 -16.37
C ILE A 30 17.47 3.69 -17.29
N PHE A 31 17.56 2.41 -16.91
CA PHE A 31 18.21 1.39 -17.73
C PHE A 31 17.46 1.15 -19.05
N PHE A 32 16.13 1.11 -19.00
CA PHE A 32 15.31 0.90 -20.19
C PHE A 32 15.48 2.03 -21.19
N VAL A 33 15.28 3.28 -20.78
CA VAL A 33 15.43 4.46 -21.64
C VAL A 33 16.88 4.63 -22.09
N GLY A 34 17.85 4.43 -21.19
CA GLY A 34 19.27 4.50 -21.50
C GLY A 34 19.69 3.47 -22.57
N GLY A 35 19.25 2.22 -22.44
CA GLY A 35 19.51 1.18 -23.43
C GLY A 35 18.89 1.48 -24.78
N LEU A 36 17.65 1.99 -24.81
CA LEU A 36 17.00 2.42 -26.05
C LEU A 36 17.74 3.57 -26.72
N LEU A 37 18.13 4.59 -25.96
CA LEU A 37 18.89 5.73 -26.48
C LEU A 37 20.23 5.29 -27.06
N GLU A 38 20.96 4.41 -26.36
CA GLU A 38 22.21 3.85 -26.87
C GLU A 38 22.00 3.16 -28.22
N THR A 39 20.98 2.30 -28.33
CA THR A 39 20.69 1.62 -29.58
C THR A 39 20.31 2.58 -30.70
N VAL A 40 19.45 3.57 -30.43
CA VAL A 40 19.00 4.55 -31.43
C VAL A 40 20.16 5.44 -31.92
N ILE A 41 21.09 5.81 -31.04
CA ILE A 41 22.18 6.73 -31.37
C ILE A 41 23.36 6.01 -32.03
N LYS A 42 23.66 4.77 -31.61
CA LYS A 42 24.89 4.08 -32.01
C LYS A 42 24.70 3.02 -33.08
N VAL A 43 23.49 2.50 -33.27
CA VAL A 43 23.21 1.48 -34.27
C VAL A 43 22.61 2.15 -35.50
N GLU A 44 23.25 2.00 -36.65
CA GLU A 44 22.85 2.67 -37.90
C GLU A 44 21.53 2.13 -38.46
N SER A 45 21.28 0.82 -38.34
CA SER A 45 20.07 0.15 -38.83
C SER A 45 19.52 -0.85 -37.81
N PRO A 46 18.93 -0.37 -36.70
CA PRO A 46 18.37 -1.26 -35.68
C PRO A 46 17.08 -1.90 -36.19
N GLU A 47 16.99 -3.24 -36.12
CA GLU A 47 15.73 -3.94 -36.33
C GLU A 47 14.95 -4.06 -35.02
N TRP A 48 13.65 -3.77 -35.08
CA TRP A 48 12.79 -3.64 -33.91
C TRP A 48 11.71 -4.70 -33.87
N PHE A 49 11.49 -5.26 -32.70
CA PHE A 49 10.28 -5.98 -32.36
C PHE A 49 9.52 -5.15 -31.32
N LEU A 50 8.48 -4.45 -31.76
CA LEU A 50 7.77 -3.42 -31.01
C LEU A 50 8.72 -2.28 -30.56
N ILE A 51 9.26 -2.38 -29.35
CA ILE A 51 10.11 -1.37 -28.69
C ILE A 51 11.48 -1.99 -28.32
N ILE A 52 11.71 -3.27 -28.64
CA ILE A 52 12.95 -3.98 -28.29
C ILE A 52 13.80 -4.12 -29.56
N PRO A 53 15.04 -3.62 -29.58
CA PRO A 53 15.97 -3.90 -30.66
C PRO A 53 16.50 -5.33 -30.52
N TYR A 54 16.05 -6.27 -31.34
CA TYR A 54 16.37 -7.70 -31.14
C TYR A 54 17.61 -8.16 -31.92
N HIS A 55 18.05 -7.38 -32.91
CA HIS A 55 19.13 -7.79 -33.79
C HIS A 55 20.49 -7.39 -33.21
N LEU A 56 21.38 -8.37 -33.07
CA LEU A 56 22.76 -8.15 -32.67
C LEU A 56 23.59 -7.85 -33.92
N THR A 57 23.91 -6.58 -34.13
CA THR A 57 24.88 -6.19 -35.16
C THR A 57 26.31 -6.46 -34.68
N SER A 58 27.29 -6.47 -35.59
CA SER A 58 28.71 -6.64 -35.23
C SER A 58 29.27 -5.51 -34.35
N HIS A 59 28.48 -4.45 -34.10
CA HIS A 59 28.88 -3.30 -33.31
C HIS A 59 28.69 -3.57 -31.80
N PRO A 60 29.71 -3.36 -30.94
CA PRO A 60 29.61 -3.60 -29.49
C PRO A 60 28.47 -2.83 -28.78
N TYR A 61 28.07 -1.66 -29.28
CA TYR A 61 26.97 -0.88 -28.72
C TYR A 61 25.60 -1.53 -28.90
N SER A 62 25.45 -2.43 -29.89
CA SER A 62 24.22 -3.20 -30.11
C SER A 62 23.95 -4.15 -28.95
N LEU A 63 25.00 -4.82 -28.45
CA LEU A 63 24.91 -5.70 -27.28
C LEU A 63 24.67 -4.90 -26.00
N LEU A 64 25.36 -3.77 -25.84
CA LEU A 64 25.21 -2.91 -24.66
C LEU A 64 23.78 -2.34 -24.57
N GLY A 65 23.25 -1.78 -25.66
CA GLY A 65 21.88 -1.27 -25.69
C GLY A 65 20.85 -2.37 -25.38
N LEU A 66 20.98 -3.54 -26.02
CA LEU A 66 20.08 -4.68 -25.78
C LEU A 66 20.12 -5.17 -24.32
N THR A 67 21.32 -5.30 -23.74
CA THR A 67 21.46 -5.73 -22.34
C THR A 67 20.84 -4.73 -21.38
N LEU A 68 21.10 -3.42 -21.55
CA LEU A 68 20.48 -2.37 -20.72
C LEU A 68 18.95 -2.35 -20.87
N THR A 69 18.43 -2.43 -22.09
CA THR A 69 16.98 -2.50 -22.35
C THR A 69 16.35 -3.72 -21.70
N SER A 70 17.00 -4.89 -21.78
CA SER A 70 16.51 -6.13 -21.17
C SER A 70 16.49 -6.07 -19.64
N ILE A 71 17.56 -5.56 -19.02
CA ILE A 71 17.65 -5.35 -17.57
C ILE A 71 16.58 -4.36 -17.12
N GLY A 72 16.43 -3.24 -17.85
CA GLY A 72 15.40 -2.25 -17.58
C GLY A 72 14.00 -2.84 -17.60
N MET A 73 13.69 -3.70 -18.57
CA MET A 73 12.39 -4.37 -18.67
C MET A 73 12.11 -5.31 -17.50
N VAL A 74 13.11 -6.09 -17.07
CA VAL A 74 12.99 -6.98 -15.91
C VAL A 74 12.79 -6.16 -14.64
N LEU A 75 13.57 -5.10 -14.44
CA LEU A 75 13.45 -4.24 -13.26
C LEU A 75 12.11 -3.49 -13.22
N LEU A 76 11.61 -3.00 -14.35
CA LEU A 76 10.29 -2.37 -14.44
C LEU A 76 9.18 -3.35 -14.06
N SER A 77 9.20 -4.55 -14.61
CA SER A 77 8.16 -5.55 -14.32
C SER A 77 8.18 -6.00 -12.85
N LEU A 78 9.36 -6.34 -12.31
CA LEU A 78 9.51 -6.72 -10.91
C LEU A 78 9.17 -5.57 -9.96
N GLY A 79 9.65 -4.36 -10.25
CA GLY A 79 9.38 -3.18 -9.43
C GLY A 79 7.89 -2.85 -9.35
N ILE A 80 7.16 -2.94 -10.48
CA ILE A 80 5.71 -2.74 -10.51
C ILE A 80 4.99 -3.82 -9.69
N VAL A 81 5.35 -5.09 -9.88
CA VAL A 81 4.75 -6.20 -9.12
C VAL A 81 4.94 -6.01 -7.63
N ILE A 82 6.17 -5.66 -7.21
CA ILE A 82 6.52 -5.40 -5.81
C ILE A 82 5.74 -4.20 -5.26
N ALA A 83 5.71 -3.08 -5.97
CA ALA A 83 5.01 -1.88 -5.54
C ALA A 83 3.50 -2.15 -5.36
N VAL A 84 2.87 -2.83 -6.32
CA VAL A 84 1.45 -3.19 -6.24
C VAL A 84 1.17 -4.18 -5.11
N HIS A 85 2.04 -5.17 -4.93
CA HIS A 85 1.92 -6.14 -3.84
C HIS A 85 1.91 -5.44 -2.49
N TYR A 86 2.92 -4.60 -2.21
CA TYR A 86 3.01 -3.90 -0.94
C TYR A 86 1.95 -2.81 -0.77
N ALA A 87 1.55 -2.10 -1.83
CA ALA A 87 0.44 -1.15 -1.74
C ALA A 87 -0.89 -1.82 -1.34
N ARG A 88 -1.12 -3.06 -1.80
CA ARG A 88 -2.29 -3.87 -1.41
C ARG A 88 -2.21 -4.30 0.05
N ASP A 89 -1.06 -4.80 0.49
CA ASP A 89 -0.85 -5.21 1.88
C ASP A 89 -1.08 -4.04 2.83
N ARG A 90 -0.47 -2.88 2.56
CA ARG A 90 -0.67 -1.64 3.31
C ARG A 90 -2.15 -1.26 3.41
N SER A 91 -2.87 -1.31 2.28
CA SER A 91 -4.30 -1.00 2.25
C SER A 91 -5.13 -1.99 3.08
N TRP A 92 -4.74 -3.26 3.11
CA TRP A 92 -5.43 -4.27 3.91
C TRP A 92 -5.19 -4.04 5.40
N TYR A 93 -3.94 -3.82 5.82
CA TYR A 93 -3.60 -3.56 7.22
C TYR A 93 -4.33 -2.31 7.76
N MET A 94 -4.37 -1.23 6.98
CA MET A 94 -5.02 0.00 7.41
C MET A 94 -6.54 -0.14 7.55
N LYS A 95 -7.18 -0.92 6.67
CA LYS A 95 -8.60 -1.25 6.79
C LYS A 95 -8.89 -2.04 8.06
N GLU A 96 -8.00 -2.95 8.44
CA GLU A 96 -8.19 -3.77 9.63
C GLU A 96 -8.04 -2.94 10.92
N ILE A 97 -7.08 -2.01 10.96
CA ILE A 97 -6.95 -1.03 12.05
C ILE A 97 -8.21 -0.17 12.17
N GLN A 98 -8.75 0.31 11.04
CA GLN A 98 -9.95 1.15 11.02
C GLN A 98 -11.18 0.39 11.52
N LYS A 99 -11.34 -0.90 11.15
CA LYS A 99 -12.43 -1.74 11.67
C LYS A 99 -12.33 -1.94 13.17
N ALA A 100 -11.12 -2.18 13.70
CA ALA A 100 -10.92 -2.36 15.13
C ALA A 100 -11.33 -1.10 15.91
N HIS A 101 -10.92 0.08 15.45
CA HIS A 101 -11.32 1.36 16.04
C HIS A 101 -12.84 1.60 15.98
N LEU A 102 -13.47 1.33 14.83
CA LEU A 102 -14.91 1.48 14.67
C LEU A 102 -15.70 0.55 15.61
N LEU A 103 -15.21 -0.68 15.82
CA LEU A 103 -15.81 -1.64 16.74
C LEU A 103 -15.70 -1.15 18.19
N GLU A 104 -14.54 -0.63 18.60
CA GLU A 104 -14.36 -0.05 19.94
C GLU A 104 -15.27 1.18 20.15
N GLU A 105 -15.35 2.09 19.18
CA GLU A 105 -16.27 3.23 19.27
C GLU A 105 -17.73 2.80 19.38
N GLN A 106 -18.15 1.78 18.63
CA GLN A 106 -19.51 1.25 18.73
C GLN A 106 -19.78 0.65 20.10
N LYS A 107 -18.85 -0.12 20.66
CA LYS A 107 -18.98 -0.66 22.03
C LYS A 107 -19.11 0.46 23.06
N LEU A 108 -18.26 1.48 22.99
CA LEU A 108 -18.33 2.64 23.90
C LEU A 108 -19.65 3.42 23.77
N LYS A 109 -20.19 3.57 22.55
CA LYS A 109 -21.50 4.20 22.32
C LYS A 109 -22.63 3.37 22.95
N ILE A 110 -22.60 2.04 22.81
CA ILE A 110 -23.58 1.14 23.42
C ILE A 110 -23.50 1.21 24.94
N GLU A 111 -22.30 1.11 25.52
CA GLU A 111 -22.11 1.20 26.98
C GLU A 111 -22.60 2.52 27.56
N LYS A 112 -22.30 3.65 26.90
CA LYS A 112 -22.81 4.97 27.31
C LYS A 112 -24.33 5.02 27.26
N LYS A 113 -24.95 4.47 26.22
CA LYS A 113 -26.41 4.44 26.06
C LYS A 113 -27.07 3.57 27.14
N VAL A 114 -26.51 2.39 27.42
CA VAL A 114 -26.97 1.49 28.48
C VAL A 114 -26.86 2.17 29.85
N LYS A 115 -25.70 2.77 30.17
CA LYS A 115 -25.47 3.46 31.44
C LYS A 115 -26.41 4.66 31.64
N SER A 116 -26.64 5.46 30.61
CA SER A 116 -27.59 6.58 30.63
C SER A 116 -29.03 6.10 30.85
N GLY A 117 -29.45 5.02 30.18
CA GLY A 117 -30.76 4.41 30.40
C GLY A 117 -30.97 3.91 31.84
N LEU A 118 -29.94 3.28 32.42
CA LEU A 118 -29.94 2.80 33.80
C LEU A 118 -30.04 3.95 34.82
N LEU A 119 -29.30 5.04 34.61
CA LEU A 119 -29.37 6.25 35.43
C LEU A 119 -30.76 6.90 35.38
N ASN A 120 -31.36 6.99 34.20
CA ASN A 120 -32.72 7.52 34.04
C ASN A 120 -33.77 6.66 34.76
N GLN A 121 -33.67 5.33 34.67
CA GLN A 121 -34.56 4.43 35.39
C GLN A 121 -34.41 4.56 36.92
N MET A 122 -33.18 4.67 37.42
CA MET A 122 -32.94 4.88 38.85
C MET A 122 -33.53 6.20 39.33
N ALA A 123 -33.32 7.30 38.58
CA ALA A 123 -33.88 8.61 38.92
C ALA A 123 -35.42 8.62 38.96
N LEU A 124 -36.07 7.95 38.00
CA LEU A 124 -37.53 7.77 37.97
C LEU A 124 -38.04 7.00 39.19
N LYS A 125 -37.34 5.92 39.57
CA LYS A 125 -37.71 5.10 40.74
C LYS A 125 -37.57 5.88 42.05
N THR A 126 -36.53 6.71 42.17
CA THR A 126 -36.31 7.57 43.33
C THR A 126 -37.36 8.67 43.45
N LYS A 127 -37.71 9.35 42.34
CA LYS A 127 -38.81 10.33 42.34
C LYS A 127 -40.15 9.71 42.74
N LYS A 128 -40.44 8.51 42.25
CA LYS A 128 -41.69 7.80 42.57
C LYS A 128 -41.77 7.41 44.05
N LYS A 129 -40.65 6.97 44.66
CA LYS A 129 -40.56 6.72 46.11
C LYS A 129 -40.78 7.99 46.94
N ALA A 130 -40.11 9.09 46.59
CA ALA A 130 -40.24 10.35 47.31
C ALA A 130 -41.65 10.96 47.20
N SER A 131 -42.40 10.65 46.13
CA SER A 131 -43.81 11.01 45.97
C SER A 131 -44.75 10.18 46.83
N LEU A 132 -44.38 8.94 47.16
CA LEU A 132 -45.18 8.04 47.99
C LEU A 132 -44.98 8.29 49.49
N GLU A 133 -43.82 8.76 49.92
CA GLU A 133 -43.55 9.13 51.32
C GLU A 133 -44.13 10.50 51.73
N LYS A 134 -44.61 11.30 50.77
CA LYS A 134 -45.22 12.62 51.02
C LYS A 134 -46.75 12.61 51.03
N SER A 135 -47.37 11.44 50.81
CA SER A 135 -48.81 11.24 50.84
C SER A 135 -49.21 10.38 52.03
#